data_AF-A0A949Y3F8-F1
#
_entry.id   AF-A0A949Y3F8-F1
#
_cell.length_a   1.000
_cell.length_b   1.000
_cell.length_c   1.000
_cell.angle_alpha   90.00
_cell.angle_beta   90.00
_cell.angle_gamma   90.00
#
_symmetry.space_group_name_H-M   'P 1'
#
loop_
_entity.id
_entity.type
_entity.pdbx_description
1 polymer ?
#
loop_
_entity_poly.entity_id
_entity_poly.type
_entity_poly.pdbx_seq_one_letter_code
_entity_poly.pdbx_strand_id
1 'polypeptide(L)'
;MLVLTPDLVGPSVTRNAGIIGEGVDLSLEHLDDMRPSTLLFHVTQRLLYTKWRDPGEEPKLHLFGQLKRITKQWLDTCLVCKGGTYPALLMYQELADMACNRITAGITRAFLGERPIKALLDPYNPTGSTKHVRFNTSKTARWETSATRCHINCVVLDSDWEAEFCRVAES
;
A
#
# COMPACT_ATOMS: atom_id res chain seq x y z
N MET A 1 -8.42 1.96 -15.18
CA MET A 1 -8.20 3.28 -15.79
C MET A 1 -7.88 4.30 -14.70
N LEU A 2 -6.86 5.15 -14.85
CA LEU A 2 -6.50 6.30 -13.98
C LEU A 2 -6.54 7.57 -14.83
N VAL A 3 -7.24 8.61 -14.34
CA VAL A 3 -7.32 9.91 -15.01
C VAL A 3 -6.53 10.90 -14.18
N LEU A 4 -5.46 11.46 -14.74
CA LEU A 4 -4.72 12.57 -14.13
C LEU A 4 -5.46 13.87 -14.46
N THR A 5 -5.90 14.58 -13.42
CA THR A 5 -6.49 15.91 -13.51
C THR A 5 -5.72 16.86 -12.62
N PRO A 6 -5.72 18.17 -12.90
CA PRO A 6 -5.10 19.17 -12.03
C PRO A 6 -5.60 19.07 -10.58
N ASP A 7 -6.88 18.79 -10.37
CA ASP A 7 -7.46 18.61 -9.02
C ASP A 7 -6.88 17.40 -8.26
N LEU A 8 -6.52 16.33 -8.98
CA LEU A 8 -5.93 15.13 -8.40
C LEU A 8 -4.44 15.31 -8.09
N VAL A 9 -3.76 16.13 -8.88
CA VAL A 9 -2.33 16.45 -8.70
C VAL A 9 -2.14 17.45 -7.55
N GLY A 10 -3.18 18.25 -7.24
CA GLY A 10 -3.12 19.32 -6.25
C GLY A 10 -2.21 20.48 -6.69
N PRO A 11 -2.08 21.55 -5.88
CA PRO A 11 -1.04 22.54 -6.11
C PRO A 11 0.31 21.84 -5.99
N SER A 12 1.01 21.72 -7.11
CA SER A 12 2.17 20.85 -7.36
C SER A 12 3.44 21.16 -6.53
N VAL A 13 3.32 21.75 -5.34
CA VAL A 13 4.42 22.08 -4.44
C VAL A 13 4.04 21.66 -3.01
N THR A 14 4.23 20.38 -2.68
CA THR A 14 4.31 19.94 -1.28
C THR A 14 5.62 19.20 -1.10
N ARG A 15 6.56 19.84 -0.40
CA ARG A 15 7.90 19.30 -0.12
C ARG A 15 7.79 18.33 1.06
N ASN A 16 7.52 17.06 0.77
CA ASN A 16 7.46 16.03 1.81
C ASN A 16 8.85 15.36 1.94
N ALA A 17 9.67 15.88 2.85
CA ALA A 17 10.96 15.28 3.18
C ALA A 17 10.75 14.16 4.21
N GLY A 18 10.43 12.97 3.72
CA GLY A 18 10.43 11.75 4.53
C GLY A 18 11.85 11.24 4.73
N ILE A 19 12.25 11.10 5.99
CA ILE A 19 13.54 10.54 6.42
C ILE A 19 13.63 9.08 5.92
N ILE A 20 14.63 8.78 5.08
CA ILE A 20 15.01 7.47 4.48
C ILE A 20 14.37 7.18 3.10
N GLY A 21 15.17 7.42 2.07
CA GLY A 21 14.88 7.13 0.65
C GLY A 21 15.31 8.31 -0.20
N GLU A 22 16.18 8.06 -1.19
CA GLU A 22 16.77 9.04 -2.12
C GLU A 22 15.79 10.19 -2.46
N GLY A 23 16.10 11.39 -1.94
CA GLY A 23 15.31 12.59 -2.16
C GLY A 23 15.50 13.05 -3.60
N VAL A 24 14.64 12.59 -4.49
CA VAL A 24 14.55 13.17 -5.84
C VAL A 24 13.85 14.52 -5.68
N ASP A 25 14.60 15.61 -5.76
CA ASP A 25 14.06 16.95 -5.96
C ASP A 25 13.32 16.96 -7.31
N LEU A 26 12.03 16.61 -7.27
CA LEU A 26 11.11 16.63 -8.40
C LEU A 26 10.66 18.08 -8.64
N SER A 27 11.59 18.94 -9.09
CA SER A 27 11.19 20.20 -9.71
C SER A 27 10.48 19.88 -11.03
N LEU A 28 9.27 20.42 -11.20
CA LEU A 28 8.39 20.18 -12.35
C LEU A 28 9.07 20.38 -13.71
N GLU A 29 10.06 21.26 -13.75
CA GLU A 29 10.82 21.64 -14.95
C GLU A 29 11.65 20.50 -15.55
N HIS A 30 12.01 19.47 -14.78
CA HIS A 30 12.78 18.31 -15.29
C HIS A 30 11.92 17.10 -15.67
N LEU A 31 10.61 17.14 -15.42
CA LEU A 31 9.73 15.99 -15.66
C LEU A 31 9.27 15.90 -17.12
N ASP A 32 9.22 17.01 -17.85
CA ASP A 32 8.73 17.04 -19.23
C ASP A 32 9.71 16.39 -20.22
N ASP A 33 11.02 16.49 -19.95
CA ASP A 33 12.08 15.84 -20.75
C ASP A 33 12.28 14.34 -20.44
N MET A 34 11.47 13.78 -19.55
CA MET A 34 11.64 12.40 -19.12
C MET A 34 11.23 11.41 -20.23
N ARG A 35 12.18 10.53 -20.59
CA ARG A 35 11.92 9.47 -21.56
C ARG A 35 10.83 8.51 -21.04
N PRO A 36 9.86 8.10 -21.88
CA PRO A 36 8.83 7.13 -21.48
C PRO A 36 9.39 5.81 -20.93
N SER A 37 10.54 5.37 -21.44
CA SER A 37 11.24 4.17 -20.95
C SER A 37 11.73 4.33 -19.51
N THR A 38 12.15 5.53 -19.11
CA THR A 38 12.58 5.85 -17.74
C THR A 38 11.38 5.83 -16.80
N LEU A 39 10.28 6.48 -17.20
CA LEU A 39 9.01 6.42 -16.46
C LEU A 39 8.53 4.99 -16.26
N LEU A 40 8.51 4.19 -17.33
CA LEU A 40 8.13 2.78 -17.29
C LEU A 40 9.00 1.99 -16.31
N PHE A 41 10.32 2.23 -16.32
CA PHE A 41 11.25 1.58 -15.41
C PHE A 41 10.94 1.93 -13.95
N HIS A 42 10.82 3.22 -13.61
CA HIS A 42 10.55 3.67 -12.25
C HIS A 42 9.21 3.18 -11.71
N VAL A 43 8.14 3.26 -12.51
CA VAL A 43 6.81 2.75 -12.10
C VAL A 43 6.86 1.23 -11.91
N THR A 44 7.56 0.50 -12.78
CA THR A 44 7.72 -0.96 -12.63
C THR A 44 8.55 -1.32 -11.40
N GLN A 45 9.64 -0.60 -11.14
CA GLN A 45 10.45 -0.77 -9.95
C GLN A 45 9.61 -0.51 -8.70
N ARG A 46 8.88 0.61 -8.64
CA ARG A 46 8.01 0.90 -7.50
C ARG A 46 6.94 -0.18 -7.30
N LEU A 47 6.30 -0.64 -8.37
CA LEU A 47 5.33 -1.73 -8.33
C LEU A 47 5.95 -3.01 -7.73
N LEU A 48 7.16 -3.36 -8.14
CA LEU A 48 7.88 -4.53 -7.62
C LEU A 48 8.15 -4.39 -6.11
N TYR A 49 8.75 -3.26 -5.70
CA TYR A 49 9.18 -3.05 -4.33
C TYR A 49 8.02 -2.84 -3.34
N THR A 50 6.89 -2.32 -3.80
CA THR A 50 5.73 -2.01 -2.95
C THR A 50 4.67 -3.12 -2.93
N LYS A 51 4.46 -3.83 -4.04
CA LYS A 51 3.36 -4.81 -4.18
C LYS A 51 3.82 -6.25 -4.36
N TRP A 52 5.04 -6.48 -4.81
CA TRP A 52 5.57 -7.82 -5.16
C TRP A 52 6.84 -8.16 -4.37
N ARG A 53 6.84 -7.74 -3.10
CA ARG A 53 7.88 -8.03 -2.12
C ARG A 53 7.23 -8.67 -0.90
N ASP A 54 7.78 -9.80 -0.46
CA ASP A 54 7.34 -10.43 0.79
C ASP A 54 7.97 -9.68 1.99
N PRO A 55 7.26 -9.54 3.13
CA PRO A 55 7.79 -8.82 4.29
C PRO A 55 9.15 -9.37 4.74
N GLY A 56 10.18 -8.53 4.73
CA GLY A 56 11.53 -8.92 5.14
C GLY A 56 12.38 -9.60 4.06
N GLU A 57 11.82 -9.97 2.91
CA GLU A 57 12.59 -10.59 1.82
C GLU A 57 13.09 -9.57 0.79
N GLU A 58 14.00 -10.02 -0.08
CA GLU A 58 14.42 -9.25 -1.25
C GLU A 58 13.30 -9.18 -2.31
N PRO A 59 13.23 -8.08 -3.08
CA PRO A 59 12.25 -7.97 -4.16
C PRO A 59 12.45 -9.07 -5.21
N LYS A 60 11.34 -9.63 -5.72
CA LYS A 60 11.34 -10.73 -6.70
C LYS A 60 11.77 -10.27 -8.09
N LEU A 61 13.06 -9.97 -8.29
CA LEU A 61 13.60 -9.38 -9.53
C LEU A 61 13.26 -10.16 -10.82
N HIS A 62 13.07 -11.48 -10.72
CA HIS A 62 12.64 -12.30 -11.87
C HIS A 62 11.26 -11.91 -12.42
N LEU A 63 10.39 -11.28 -11.61
CA LEU A 63 9.08 -10.77 -12.05
C LEU A 63 9.17 -9.44 -12.80
N PHE A 64 10.31 -8.73 -12.72
CA PHE A 64 10.45 -7.39 -13.26
C PHE A 64 10.11 -7.32 -14.76
N GLY A 65 10.56 -8.30 -15.56
CA GLY A 65 10.26 -8.35 -16.99
C GLY A 65 8.77 -8.52 -17.30
N GLN A 66 8.07 -9.34 -16.51
CA GLN A 66 6.63 -9.56 -16.66
C GLN A 66 5.85 -8.31 -16.25
N LEU A 67 6.19 -7.74 -15.09
CA LEU A 67 5.60 -6.51 -14.58
C LEU A 67 5.83 -5.35 -15.56
N LYS A 68 7.02 -5.22 -16.15
CA LYS A 68 7.33 -4.19 -17.14
C LYS A 68 6.39 -4.24 -18.35
N ARG A 69 6.05 -5.44 -18.84
CA ARG A 69 5.09 -5.60 -19.95
C ARG A 69 3.69 -5.15 -19.55
N ILE A 70 3.24 -5.52 -18.35
CA ILE A 70 1.91 -5.15 -17.84
C ILE A 70 1.83 -3.64 -17.58
N THR A 71 2.84 -3.06 -16.92
CA THR A 71 2.93 -1.63 -16.67
C THR A 71 2.92 -0.84 -17.98
N LYS A 72 3.65 -1.30 -19.01
CA LYS A 72 3.62 -0.66 -20.33
C LYS A 72 2.21 -0.67 -20.91
N GLN A 73 1.56 -1.83 -20.96
CA GLN A 73 0.19 -1.94 -21.46
C GLN A 73 -0.77 -1.04 -20.68
N TRP A 74 -0.61 -0.95 -19.36
CA TRP A 74 -1.44 -0.10 -18.52
C TRP A 74 -1.19 1.40 -18.78
N LEU A 75 0.06 1.82 -18.96
CA LEU A 75 0.38 3.21 -19.33
C LEU A 75 -0.23 3.58 -20.68
N ASP A 76 -0.18 2.66 -21.66
CA ASP A 76 -0.67 2.92 -23.03
C ASP A 76 -2.21 2.92 -23.11
N THR A 77 -2.90 2.17 -22.26
CA THR A 77 -4.37 1.94 -22.39
C THR A 77 -5.22 2.48 -21.25
N CYS A 78 -4.64 2.60 -20.05
CA CYS A 78 -5.39 2.91 -18.83
C CYS A 78 -5.05 4.26 -18.23
N LEU A 79 -3.96 4.92 -18.65
CA LEU A 79 -3.60 6.26 -18.21
C LEU A 79 -4.20 7.30 -19.15
N VAL A 80 -4.99 8.23 -18.60
CA VAL A 80 -5.55 9.35 -19.35
C VAL A 80 -5.14 10.65 -18.67
N CYS A 81 -4.44 11.52 -19.38
CA CYS A 81 -4.08 12.83 -18.89
C CYS A 81 -5.08 13.88 -19.39
N LYS A 82 -5.62 14.71 -18.48
CA LYS A 82 -6.53 15.82 -18.80
C LYS A 82 -6.03 17.12 -18.18
N GLY A 83 -6.40 18.26 -18.78
CA GLY A 83 -6.11 19.59 -18.22
C GLY A 83 -4.62 19.94 -18.18
N GLY A 84 -3.85 19.59 -19.22
CA GLY A 84 -2.40 19.90 -19.28
C GLY A 84 -1.52 19.01 -18.40
N THR A 85 -2.08 17.95 -17.81
CA THR A 85 -1.29 16.92 -17.11
C THR A 85 -0.54 16.06 -18.11
N TYR A 86 0.54 15.44 -17.66
CA TYR A 86 1.43 14.62 -18.48
C TYR A 86 1.90 13.36 -17.71
N PRO A 87 2.25 12.26 -18.38
CA PRO A 87 2.54 10.98 -17.72
C PRO A 87 3.68 11.03 -16.70
N ALA A 88 4.65 11.92 -16.87
CA ALA A 88 5.79 12.04 -15.95
C ALA A 88 5.39 12.50 -14.54
N LEU A 89 4.16 13.02 -14.35
CA LEU A 89 3.59 13.22 -13.02
C LEU A 89 3.53 11.93 -12.19
N LEU A 90 3.50 10.75 -12.81
CA LEU A 90 3.62 9.48 -12.10
C LEU A 90 4.99 9.28 -11.42
N MET A 91 5.94 10.19 -11.57
CA MET A 91 7.15 10.23 -10.74
C MET A 91 6.88 10.72 -9.31
N TYR A 92 5.80 11.47 -9.10
CA TYR A 92 5.34 11.79 -7.75
C TYR A 92 4.91 10.51 -7.04
N GLN A 93 5.47 10.29 -5.86
CA GLN A 93 5.33 9.06 -5.11
C GLN A 93 3.87 8.63 -4.91
N GLU A 94 2.99 9.56 -4.54
CA GLU A 94 1.57 9.30 -4.33
C GLU A 94 0.84 8.89 -5.62
N LEU A 95 1.12 9.59 -6.73
CA LEU A 95 0.55 9.27 -8.05
C LEU A 95 1.07 7.91 -8.55
N ALA A 96 2.35 7.63 -8.31
CA ALA A 96 2.98 6.35 -8.60
C ALA A 96 2.34 5.21 -7.81
N ASP A 97 2.06 5.42 -6.51
CA ASP A 97 1.40 4.44 -5.64
C ASP A 97 -0.05 4.18 -6.08
N MET A 98 -0.78 5.22 -6.48
CA MET A 98 -2.11 5.06 -7.08
C MET A 98 -2.07 4.23 -8.36
N ALA A 99 -1.11 4.49 -9.25
CA ALA A 99 -0.92 3.68 -10.45
C ALA A 99 -0.59 2.22 -10.10
N CYS A 100 0.33 1.99 -9.16
CA CYS A 100 0.68 0.65 -8.69
C CYS A 100 -0.54 -0.10 -8.11
N ASN A 101 -1.36 0.57 -7.30
CA ASN A 101 -2.61 0.02 -6.78
C ASN A 101 -3.58 -0.40 -7.90
N ARG A 102 -3.73 0.44 -8.94
CA ARG A 102 -4.62 0.15 -10.08
C ARG A 102 -4.10 -1.02 -10.92
N ILE A 103 -2.79 -1.10 -11.14
CA ILE A 103 -2.15 -2.21 -11.87
C ILE A 103 -2.35 -3.52 -11.10
N THR A 104 -2.02 -3.54 -9.81
CA THR A 104 -2.21 -4.75 -8.97
C THR A 104 -3.67 -5.17 -8.90
N ALA A 105 -4.61 -4.23 -8.75
CA ALA A 105 -6.04 -4.54 -8.77
C ALA A 105 -6.47 -5.18 -10.10
N GLY A 106 -5.93 -4.71 -11.23
CA GLY A 106 -6.16 -5.31 -12.55
C GLY A 106 -5.62 -6.73 -12.65
N ILE A 107 -4.41 -6.97 -12.16
CA ILE A 107 -3.80 -8.32 -12.13
C ILE A 107 -4.65 -9.25 -11.25
N THR A 108 -4.93 -8.87 -10.01
CA THR A 108 -5.74 -9.68 -9.08
C THR A 108 -7.12 -9.98 -9.65
N ARG A 109 -7.75 -9.01 -10.33
CA ARG A 109 -9.06 -9.22 -10.96
C ARG A 109 -9.02 -10.22 -12.11
N ALA A 110 -7.94 -10.26 -12.88
CA ALA A 110 -7.77 -11.25 -13.95
C ALA A 110 -7.65 -12.69 -13.41
N PHE A 111 -7.14 -12.85 -12.19
CA PHE A 111 -6.98 -14.17 -11.54
C PHE A 111 -8.11 -14.54 -10.58
N LEU A 112 -9.14 -13.69 -10.41
CA LEU A 112 -10.34 -14.01 -9.63
C LEU A 112 -11.07 -15.20 -10.28
N GLY A 113 -11.03 -16.35 -9.62
CA GLY A 113 -11.68 -17.60 -10.07
C GLY A 113 -10.71 -18.72 -10.45
N GLU A 114 -9.52 -18.38 -10.97
CA GLU A 114 -8.49 -19.39 -11.33
C GLU A 114 -7.52 -19.68 -10.18
N ARG A 115 -7.22 -18.66 -9.36
CA ARG A 115 -6.33 -18.78 -8.20
C ARG A 115 -7.02 -18.11 -7.01
N PRO A 116 -7.71 -18.87 -6.13
CA PRO A 116 -8.30 -18.28 -4.93
C PRO A 116 -7.20 -17.57 -4.14
N ILE A 117 -7.50 -16.35 -3.69
CA ILE A 117 -6.61 -15.54 -2.86
C ILE A 117 -6.28 -16.36 -1.61
N LYS A 118 -5.07 -16.94 -1.55
CA LYS A 118 -4.57 -17.60 -0.35
C LYS A 118 -4.12 -16.49 0.59
N ALA A 119 -4.79 -16.36 1.72
CA ALA A 119 -4.30 -15.52 2.80
C ALA A 119 -2.89 -16.01 3.18
N LEU A 120 -1.89 -15.15 3.01
CA LEU A 120 -0.54 -15.43 3.45
C LEU A 120 -0.53 -15.08 4.95
N LEU A 121 -0.74 -16.11 5.77
CA LEU A 121 -0.68 -16.01 7.22
C LEU A 121 0.73 -15.58 7.63
N ASP A 122 0.84 -14.83 8.73
CA ASP A 122 2.12 -14.43 9.31
C ASP A 122 3.05 -15.66 9.40
N PRO A 123 4.23 -15.67 8.73
CA PRO A 123 5.15 -16.81 8.72
C PRO A 123 5.58 -17.24 10.12
N TYR A 124 5.59 -16.31 11.08
CA TYR A 124 5.98 -16.57 12.47
C TYR A 124 4.80 -16.99 13.34
N ASN A 125 3.56 -16.88 12.84
CA ASN A 125 2.36 -17.34 13.53
C ASN A 125 1.36 -17.97 12.53
N PRO A 126 1.74 -19.08 11.86
CA PRO A 126 0.94 -19.71 10.81
C PRO A 126 -0.38 -20.31 11.32
N THR A 127 -0.55 -20.38 12.64
CA THR A 127 -1.80 -20.70 13.33
C THR A 127 -2.08 -19.57 14.31
N GLY A 128 -3.18 -18.84 14.11
CA GLY A 128 -3.54 -17.72 14.97
C GLY A 128 -3.64 -18.15 16.43
N SER A 129 -2.77 -17.60 17.27
CA SER A 129 -2.76 -17.86 18.71
C SER A 129 -2.71 -16.55 19.49
N THR A 130 -3.57 -16.44 20.51
CA THR A 130 -3.57 -15.31 21.46
C THR A 130 -2.34 -15.32 22.37
N LYS A 131 -1.52 -16.39 22.37
CA LYS A 131 -0.28 -16.50 23.16
C LYS A 131 0.78 -15.45 22.79
N HIS A 132 0.75 -14.96 21.56
CA HIS A 132 1.72 -13.98 21.05
C HIS A 132 1.22 -12.54 21.13
N VAL A 133 0.00 -12.31 21.64
CA VAL A 133 -0.57 -10.96 21.78
C VAL A 133 0.04 -10.30 23.02
N ARG A 134 1.11 -9.52 22.82
CA ARG A 134 1.76 -8.73 23.89
C ARG A 134 2.25 -7.41 23.33
N PHE A 135 1.78 -6.31 23.92
CA PHE A 135 2.28 -4.96 23.65
C PHE A 135 2.29 -4.16 24.95
N ASN A 136 3.30 -3.29 25.10
CA ASN A 136 3.35 -2.37 26.23
C ASN A 136 2.57 -1.09 25.83
N THR A 137 1.68 -0.63 26.70
CA THR A 137 0.93 0.62 26.49
C THR A 137 1.05 1.50 27.73
N SER A 138 1.07 2.82 27.52
CA SER A 138 0.99 3.83 28.57
C SER A 138 -0.44 4.34 28.80
N LYS A 139 -1.41 3.89 27.99
CA LYS A 139 -2.81 4.28 28.13
C LYS A 139 -3.39 3.73 29.43
N THR A 140 -4.06 4.60 30.18
CA THR A 140 -4.74 4.25 31.43
C THR A 140 -6.14 3.67 31.20
N ALA A 141 -6.78 4.04 30.07
CA ALA A 141 -8.08 3.52 29.67
C ALA A 141 -7.95 2.09 29.14
N ARG A 142 -8.33 1.11 29.98
CA ARG A 142 -8.31 -0.31 29.65
C ARG A 142 -9.44 -1.05 30.36
N TRP A 143 -9.99 -2.06 29.69
CA TRP A 143 -10.94 -3.01 30.26
C TRP A 143 -10.19 -4.27 30.70
N GLU A 144 -10.40 -4.70 31.95
CA GLU A 144 -9.85 -5.96 32.46
C GLU A 144 -10.80 -7.11 32.13
N THR A 145 -10.32 -8.06 31.33
CA THR A 145 -11.14 -9.15 30.81
C THR A 145 -11.08 -10.38 31.71
N SER A 146 -12.17 -11.15 31.75
CA SER A 146 -12.25 -12.37 32.54
C SER A 146 -11.50 -13.54 31.90
N ALA A 147 -10.60 -14.16 32.65
CA ALA A 147 -9.82 -15.32 32.19
C ALA A 147 -10.68 -16.57 31.86
N THR A 148 -11.94 -16.62 32.30
CA THR A 148 -12.88 -17.72 31.97
C THR A 148 -13.54 -17.54 30.61
N ARG A 149 -13.51 -16.33 30.04
CA ARG A 149 -14.15 -15.98 28.76
C ARG A 149 -13.13 -15.58 27.69
N CYS A 150 -11.97 -15.05 28.09
CA CYS A 150 -10.95 -14.52 27.19
C CYS A 150 -9.54 -14.91 27.65
N HIS A 151 -8.65 -15.23 26.70
CA HIS A 151 -7.24 -15.50 26.98
C HIS A 151 -6.38 -14.24 27.16
N ILE A 152 -6.91 -13.08 26.76
CA ILE A 152 -6.25 -11.78 26.90
C ILE A 152 -6.63 -11.21 28.27
N ASN A 153 -5.71 -10.48 28.89
CA ASN A 153 -5.89 -9.91 30.23
C ASN A 153 -6.42 -8.47 30.22
N CYS A 154 -6.14 -7.70 29.16
CA CYS A 154 -6.61 -6.32 29.04
C CYS A 154 -6.96 -5.97 27.59
N VAL A 155 -8.03 -5.21 27.42
CA VAL A 155 -8.37 -4.53 26.16
C VAL A 155 -8.09 -3.04 26.35
N VAL A 156 -7.30 -2.44 25.46
CA VAL A 156 -7.05 -0.99 25.50
C VAL A 156 -8.22 -0.28 24.83
N LEU A 157 -8.74 0.75 25.51
CA LEU A 157 -9.89 1.49 25.06
C LEU A 157 -9.44 2.76 24.35
N ASP A 158 -9.90 2.93 23.10
CA ASP A 158 -9.74 4.17 22.34
C ASP A 158 -10.98 5.05 22.42
N SER A 159 -12.13 4.49 22.80
CA SER A 159 -13.40 5.16 23.03
C SER A 159 -14.26 4.37 24.04
N ASP A 160 -15.47 4.85 24.32
CA ASP A 160 -16.37 4.22 25.30
C ASP A 160 -17.14 3.01 24.75
N TRP A 161 -17.25 2.88 23.42
CA TRP A 161 -18.05 1.80 22.80
C TRP A 161 -17.36 0.44 22.92
N GLU A 162 -16.02 0.39 22.91
CA GLU A 162 -15.26 -0.84 23.07
C GLU A 162 -15.52 -1.47 24.45
N ALA A 163 -15.70 -0.63 25.48
CA ALA A 163 -16.02 -1.09 26.83
C ALA A 163 -17.43 -1.71 26.89
N GLU A 164 -18.42 -1.10 26.25
CA GLU A 164 -19.77 -1.67 26.16
C GLU A 164 -19.78 -2.99 25.38
N PHE A 165 -18.97 -3.10 24.32
CA PHE A 165 -18.79 -4.35 23.61
C PHE A 165 -18.18 -5.43 24.51
N CYS A 166 -17.11 -5.11 25.26
CA CYS A 166 -16.51 -6.05 26.21
C CYS A 166 -17.52 -6.53 27.26
N ARG A 167 -18.33 -5.61 27.80
CA ARG A 167 -19.39 -5.95 28.77
C ARG A 167 -20.41 -6.94 28.21
N VAL A 168 -20.85 -6.77 26.96
CA VAL A 168 -21.82 -7.67 26.31
C VAL A 168 -21.18 -8.98 25.89
N ALA A 169 -19.91 -8.97 25.48
CA ALA A 169 -19.19 -10.18 25.09
C ALA A 169 -18.87 -11.09 26.30
N GLU A 170 -18.76 -10.51 27.50
CA GLU A 170 -18.42 -11.25 28.73
C GLU A 170 -19.64 -11.72 29.54
N SER A 171 -20.85 -11.25 29.24
CA SER A 171 -22.10 -11.72 29.87
C SER A 171 -22.45 -13.15 29.45
#